data_AF-A0A0C9WFF8-F1
#
_entry.id   AF-A0A0C9WFF8-F1
#
_cell.length_a   1.000
_cell.length_b   1.000
_cell.length_c   1.000
_cell.angle_alpha   90.00
_cell.angle_beta   90.00
_cell.angle_gamma   90.00
#
_symmetry.space_group_name_H-M   'P 1'
#
loop_
_entity.id
_entity.type
_entity.pdbx_description
1 polymer ?
#
loop_
_entity_poly.entity_id
_entity_poly.type
_entity_poly.pdbx_seq_one_letter_code
_entity_poly.pdbx_strand_id
1 'polypeptide(L)'
;MTSAGEKQHYTLALIEKLMENIPHDMNVGLLYDIGCQLERSWRKWGFFEDTILSRFEFAISVFHTYGHQWPCQIIYHPRKRQGFGLSDGEGCERLWSALKPLIAPLWVSGFHQQIFVLNMQVRHLDSKSTTSLGNWLMWRWTDCQTQRELHALGVSEDELRAEWRSQVRHQTKPSPRQLSKKGKQEITKILEMKDLLTARAEAVATLKLQLMTNRIVDLATFNMEITEARARHDKVKETLRRHRVALGVDAQADLNKLKSNKYLRLRMNALTLKTRLRQRKFELERIERSYHQTINGMIYFTSYIYMGS
;
A
#
# COMPACT_ATOMS: atom_id res chain seq x y z
N MET A 1 -6.24 20.37 7.86
CA MET A 1 -6.22 19.18 6.97
C MET A 1 -5.15 19.36 5.89
N THR A 2 -3.93 18.82 6.06
CA THR A 2 -2.75 19.17 5.23
C THR A 2 -2.18 18.03 4.38
N SER A 3 -2.88 16.90 4.25
CA SER A 3 -2.46 15.86 3.29
C SER A 3 -3.65 15.38 2.46
N ALA A 4 -3.49 15.42 1.14
CA ALA A 4 -4.41 14.84 0.18
C ALA A 4 -4.30 13.30 0.21
N GLY A 5 -5.43 12.62 0.02
CA GLY A 5 -5.53 11.16 -0.02
C GLY A 5 -6.77 10.65 0.71
N GLU A 6 -7.23 9.45 0.34
CA GLU A 6 -8.27 8.71 1.07
C GLU A 6 -7.80 8.44 2.51
N LYS A 7 -8.59 8.90 3.48
CA LYS A 7 -8.29 8.75 4.90
C LYS A 7 -9.43 8.09 5.62
N GLN A 8 -9.08 7.14 6.48
CA GLN A 8 -10.04 6.38 7.26
C GLN A 8 -10.93 7.27 8.13
N HIS A 9 -10.43 8.39 8.65
CA HIS A 9 -11.20 9.23 9.57
C HIS A 9 -12.44 9.89 8.94
N TYR A 10 -12.43 10.19 7.63
CA TYR A 10 -13.62 10.73 6.98
C TYR A 10 -14.73 9.68 6.95
N THR A 11 -14.38 8.46 6.56
CA THR A 11 -15.33 7.34 6.54
C THR A 11 -15.81 6.99 7.95
N LEU A 12 -14.94 7.01 8.96
CA LEU A 12 -15.33 6.76 10.34
C LEU A 12 -16.35 7.80 10.85
N ALA A 13 -16.14 9.09 10.59
CA ALA A 13 -17.10 10.14 10.97
C ALA A 13 -18.44 9.99 10.22
N LEU A 14 -18.41 9.59 8.95
CA LEU A 14 -19.63 9.32 8.18
C LEU A 14 -20.37 8.08 8.70
N ILE A 15 -19.66 7.04 9.11
CA ILE A 15 -20.24 5.84 9.73
C ILE A 15 -20.91 6.21 11.05
N GLU A 16 -20.23 6.95 11.92
CA GLU A 16 -20.79 7.43 13.19
C GLU A 16 -22.10 8.18 12.93
N LYS A 17 -22.08 9.13 11.97
CA LYS A 17 -23.28 9.89 11.64
C LYS A 17 -24.39 9.03 11.04
N LEU A 18 -24.04 8.06 10.19
CA LEU A 18 -25.00 7.13 9.61
C LEU A 18 -25.69 6.31 10.72
N MET A 19 -24.92 5.83 11.69
CA MET A 19 -25.40 4.99 12.79
C MET A 19 -26.41 5.72 13.71
N GLU A 20 -26.27 7.04 13.88
CA GLU A 20 -27.26 7.87 14.58
C GLU A 20 -28.62 7.95 13.86
N ASN A 21 -28.66 7.63 12.56
CA ASN A 21 -29.82 7.87 11.69
C ASN A 21 -30.44 6.59 11.11
N ILE A 22 -29.94 5.41 11.49
CA ILE A 22 -30.48 4.12 11.02
C ILE A 22 -30.92 3.24 12.20
N PRO A 23 -31.88 2.32 12.01
CA PRO A 23 -32.31 1.37 13.03
C PRO A 23 -31.14 0.54 13.60
N HIS A 24 -31.22 0.12 14.86
CA HIS A 24 -30.14 -0.62 15.54
C HIS A 24 -29.94 -2.06 15.03
N ASP A 25 -30.90 -2.60 14.30
CA ASP A 25 -30.93 -3.95 13.73
C ASP A 25 -30.62 -3.97 12.22
N MET A 26 -30.46 -2.80 11.58
CA MET A 26 -30.16 -2.71 10.15
C MET A 26 -28.72 -3.14 9.86
N ASN A 27 -28.55 -4.07 8.91
CA ASN A 27 -27.26 -4.44 8.32
C ASN A 27 -26.88 -3.46 7.20
N VAL A 28 -25.60 -3.10 7.12
CA VAL A 28 -25.08 -2.10 6.19
C VAL A 28 -23.95 -2.69 5.35
N GLY A 29 -24.13 -2.68 4.03
CA GLY A 29 -23.05 -2.95 3.07
C GLY A 29 -22.27 -1.66 2.79
N LEU A 30 -21.01 -1.59 3.22
CA LEU A 30 -20.13 -0.44 3.00
C LEU A 30 -19.13 -0.72 1.88
N LEU A 31 -19.23 0.05 0.79
CA LEU A 31 -18.26 0.04 -0.30
C LEU A 31 -17.30 1.21 -0.13
N TYR A 32 -16.02 0.90 -0.01
CA TYR A 32 -14.96 1.91 0.08
C TYR A 32 -13.66 1.39 -0.52
N ASP A 33 -12.92 2.24 -1.21
CA ASP A 33 -11.69 1.85 -1.94
C ASP A 33 -10.67 1.19 -1.02
N ILE A 34 -10.47 1.76 0.17
CA ILE A 34 -9.65 1.17 1.23
C ILE A 34 -10.47 0.39 2.27
N GLY A 35 -11.63 -0.16 1.90
CA GLY A 35 -12.55 -0.90 2.78
C GLY A 35 -11.87 -2.06 3.52
N CYS A 36 -10.97 -2.79 2.85
CA CYS A 36 -10.19 -3.85 3.51
C CYS A 36 -9.23 -3.34 4.58
N GLN A 37 -8.70 -2.12 4.41
CA GLN A 37 -7.84 -1.49 5.41
C GLN A 37 -8.68 -0.92 6.55
N LEU A 38 -9.86 -0.40 6.24
CA LEU A 38 -10.81 0.13 7.23
C LEU A 38 -11.29 -0.97 8.17
N GLU A 39 -11.77 -2.10 7.65
CA GLU A 39 -12.21 -3.25 8.48
C GLU A 39 -11.06 -3.74 9.37
N ARG A 40 -9.86 -3.86 8.80
CA ARG A 40 -8.65 -4.26 9.54
C ARG A 40 -8.31 -3.28 10.65
N SER A 41 -8.35 -1.98 10.36
CA SER A 41 -8.05 -0.94 11.36
C SER A 41 -9.10 -0.94 12.47
N TRP A 42 -10.38 -1.12 12.13
CA TRP A 42 -11.47 -1.20 13.10
C TRP A 42 -11.25 -2.38 14.05
N ARG A 43 -11.04 -3.61 13.54
CA ARG A 43 -10.75 -4.80 14.36
C ARG A 43 -9.50 -4.65 15.22
N LYS A 44 -8.51 -3.88 14.76
CA LYS A 44 -7.24 -3.71 15.46
C LYS A 44 -7.31 -2.67 16.58
N TRP A 45 -8.00 -1.56 16.33
CA TRP A 45 -7.99 -0.40 17.21
C TRP A 45 -9.29 -0.21 17.98
N GLY A 46 -10.34 -0.98 17.67
CA GLY A 46 -11.62 -0.90 18.36
C GLY A 46 -12.30 0.45 18.20
N PHE A 47 -12.34 1.00 16.97
CA PHE A 47 -12.91 2.33 16.73
C PHE A 47 -14.40 2.44 17.12
N PHE A 48 -15.14 1.35 17.00
CA PHE A 48 -16.49 1.20 17.52
C PHE A 48 -16.64 -0.20 18.12
N GLU A 49 -17.72 -0.39 18.88
CA GLU A 49 -18.08 -1.67 19.49
C GLU A 49 -18.22 -2.80 18.46
N ASP A 50 -17.89 -4.02 18.88
CA ASP A 50 -18.00 -5.22 18.03
C ASP A 50 -19.45 -5.51 17.60
N THR A 51 -20.43 -5.08 18.40
CA THR A 51 -21.86 -5.13 18.08
C THR A 51 -22.16 -4.32 16.81
N ILE A 52 -21.60 -3.12 16.70
CA ILE A 52 -21.71 -2.27 15.51
C ILE A 52 -20.95 -2.91 14.36
N LEU A 53 -19.71 -3.36 14.58
CA LEU A 53 -18.90 -3.99 13.53
C LEU A 53 -19.62 -5.18 12.89
N SER A 54 -20.34 -5.98 13.68
CA SER A 54 -21.07 -7.17 13.19
C SER A 54 -22.20 -6.84 12.20
N ARG A 55 -22.66 -5.59 12.19
CA ARG A 55 -23.71 -5.09 11.28
C ARG A 55 -23.15 -4.60 9.95
N PHE A 56 -21.83 -4.42 9.83
CA PHE A 56 -21.19 -3.90 8.62
C PHE A 56 -20.55 -5.01 7.80
N GLU A 57 -20.96 -5.08 6.54
CA GLU A 57 -20.29 -5.86 5.52
C GLU A 57 -19.39 -4.91 4.71
N PHE A 58 -18.08 -5.16 4.68
CA PHE A 58 -17.13 -4.29 3.98
C PHE A 58 -16.82 -4.84 2.57
N ALA A 59 -16.86 -3.98 1.57
CA ALA A 59 -16.44 -4.31 0.22
C ALA A 59 -15.65 -3.16 -0.40
N ILE A 60 -14.99 -3.46 -1.52
CA ILE A 60 -14.27 -2.48 -2.34
C ILE A 60 -15.00 -2.42 -3.68
N SER A 61 -15.07 -1.26 -4.36
CA SER A 61 -15.69 -1.21 -5.68
C SER A 61 -15.06 -2.26 -6.63
N VAL A 62 -15.82 -2.74 -7.62
CA VAL A 62 -15.35 -3.78 -8.54
C VAL A 62 -14.06 -3.36 -9.25
N PHE A 63 -13.98 -2.09 -9.69
CA PHE A 63 -12.79 -1.59 -10.35
C PHE A 63 -11.60 -1.47 -9.40
N HIS A 64 -11.81 -0.88 -8.23
CA HIS A 64 -10.76 -0.66 -7.23
C HIS A 64 -10.22 -1.97 -6.64
N THR A 65 -11.07 -3.00 -6.55
CA THR A 65 -10.69 -4.30 -6.02
C THR A 65 -9.49 -4.91 -6.76
N TYR A 66 -9.42 -4.77 -8.08
CA TYR A 66 -8.30 -5.30 -8.87
C TYR A 66 -6.94 -4.62 -8.56
N GLY A 67 -6.96 -3.39 -8.03
CA GLY A 67 -5.77 -2.70 -7.55
C GLY A 67 -5.22 -3.28 -6.24
N HIS A 68 -5.99 -4.13 -5.55
CA HIS A 68 -5.60 -4.70 -4.26
C HIS A 68 -4.92 -6.06 -4.40
N GLN A 69 -4.38 -6.54 -3.27
CA GLN A 69 -3.75 -7.86 -3.19
C GLN A 69 -4.77 -8.98 -3.47
N TRP A 70 -4.28 -10.11 -3.98
CA TRP A 70 -5.11 -11.27 -4.32
C TRP A 70 -6.13 -11.69 -3.23
N PRO A 71 -5.77 -11.78 -1.93
CA PRO A 71 -6.76 -12.09 -0.89
C PRO A 71 -7.88 -11.05 -0.80
N CYS A 72 -7.60 -9.76 -1.04
CA CYS A 72 -8.62 -8.72 -1.06
C CYS A 72 -9.58 -8.90 -2.23
N GLN A 73 -9.07 -9.31 -3.40
CA GLN A 73 -9.87 -9.60 -4.59
C GLN A 73 -10.82 -10.80 -4.44
N ILE A 74 -10.57 -11.64 -3.44
CA ILE A 74 -11.43 -12.78 -3.12
C ILE A 74 -12.44 -12.40 -2.06
N ILE A 75 -11.99 -11.75 -0.99
CA ILE A 75 -12.79 -11.51 0.22
C ILE A 75 -13.67 -10.26 0.10
N TYR A 76 -13.16 -9.18 -0.48
CA TYR A 76 -13.81 -7.87 -0.50
C TYR A 76 -14.44 -7.50 -1.84
N HIS A 77 -14.40 -8.41 -2.82
CA HIS A 77 -15.01 -8.17 -4.12
C HIS A 77 -16.55 -8.25 -3.99
N PRO A 78 -17.33 -7.24 -4.41
CA PRO A 78 -18.77 -7.17 -4.18
C PRO A 78 -19.52 -8.37 -4.79
N ARG A 79 -19.15 -8.77 -6.01
CA ARG A 79 -19.74 -9.94 -6.69
C ARG A 79 -19.44 -11.30 -6.04
N LYS A 80 -18.50 -11.35 -5.08
CA LYS A 80 -18.11 -12.57 -4.36
C LYS A 80 -18.57 -12.54 -2.90
N ARG A 81 -19.15 -11.43 -2.45
CA ARG A 81 -19.61 -11.19 -1.08
C ARG A 81 -21.13 -11.08 -1.07
N GLN A 82 -21.76 -11.78 -0.13
CA GLN A 82 -23.21 -11.75 0.00
C GLN A 82 -23.66 -10.35 0.43
N GLY A 83 -24.86 -9.94 -0.03
CA GLY A 83 -25.47 -8.66 0.35
C GLY A 83 -25.27 -7.51 -0.65
N PHE A 84 -24.28 -7.60 -1.55
CA PHE A 84 -24.02 -6.54 -2.53
C PHE A 84 -24.68 -6.76 -3.90
N GLY A 85 -25.15 -7.98 -4.20
CA GLY A 85 -25.75 -8.33 -5.48
C GLY A 85 -24.80 -8.02 -6.66
N LEU A 86 -25.34 -7.39 -7.71
CA LEU A 86 -24.58 -6.97 -8.90
C LEU A 86 -24.06 -5.53 -8.82
N SER A 87 -24.01 -4.96 -7.62
CA SER A 87 -23.50 -3.59 -7.41
C SER A 87 -22.01 -3.53 -7.76
N ASP A 88 -21.63 -2.54 -8.55
CA ASP A 88 -20.22 -2.25 -8.86
C ASP A 88 -19.55 -1.34 -7.84
N GLY A 89 -20.34 -0.63 -7.05
CA GLY A 89 -19.87 0.31 -6.04
C GLY A 89 -19.39 1.65 -6.59
N GLU A 90 -19.67 1.97 -7.86
CA GLU A 90 -19.22 3.19 -8.53
C GLU A 90 -20.26 4.34 -8.44
N GLY A 91 -21.11 4.32 -7.40
CA GLY A 91 -22.22 5.27 -7.27
C GLY A 91 -21.75 6.69 -7.01
N CYS A 92 -20.80 6.84 -6.09
CA CYS A 92 -20.21 8.12 -5.71
C CYS A 92 -19.44 8.75 -6.88
N GLU A 93 -18.74 7.93 -7.65
CA GLU A 93 -17.91 8.31 -8.80
C GLU A 93 -18.78 8.80 -9.96
N ARG A 94 -19.93 8.16 -10.20
CA ARG A 94 -20.93 8.63 -11.17
C ARG A 94 -21.51 9.97 -10.77
N LEU A 95 -21.89 10.13 -9.51
CA LEU A 95 -22.38 11.41 -9.00
C LEU A 95 -21.31 12.49 -9.14
N TRP A 96 -20.09 12.21 -8.71
CA TRP A 96 -18.95 13.11 -8.84
C TRP A 96 -18.71 13.51 -10.30
N SER A 97 -18.74 12.56 -11.24
CA SER A 97 -18.60 12.81 -12.67
C SER A 97 -19.67 13.77 -13.19
N ALA A 98 -20.91 13.61 -12.74
CA ALA A 98 -22.02 14.50 -13.10
C ALA A 98 -21.92 15.90 -12.46
N LEU A 99 -21.24 16.03 -11.32
CA LEU A 99 -20.99 17.29 -10.63
C LEU A 99 -19.71 17.99 -11.12
N LYS A 100 -18.76 17.24 -11.71
CA LYS A 100 -17.46 17.74 -12.16
C LYS A 100 -17.53 19.01 -13.04
N PRO A 101 -18.48 19.15 -13.99
CA PRO A 101 -18.59 20.38 -14.79
C PRO A 101 -18.87 21.64 -13.96
N LEU A 102 -19.42 21.50 -12.75
CA LEU A 102 -19.73 22.61 -11.86
C LEU A 102 -18.51 23.15 -11.12
N ILE A 103 -17.38 22.43 -11.10
CA ILE A 103 -16.20 22.82 -10.31
C ILE A 103 -15.71 24.22 -10.73
N ALA A 104 -15.50 24.43 -12.03
CA ALA A 104 -15.00 25.72 -12.54
C ALA A 104 -15.94 26.91 -12.25
N PRO A 105 -17.24 26.87 -12.57
CA PRO A 105 -18.14 28.00 -12.30
C PRO A 105 -18.40 28.21 -10.80
N LEU A 106 -18.41 27.14 -10.00
CA LEU A 106 -18.66 27.27 -8.56
C LEU A 106 -17.46 27.82 -7.79
N TRP A 107 -16.24 27.66 -8.32
CA TRP A 107 -15.03 28.14 -7.67
C TRP A 107 -15.03 29.66 -7.40
N VAL A 108 -15.67 30.42 -8.30
CA VAL A 108 -15.82 31.89 -8.18
C VAL A 108 -17.17 32.33 -7.60
N SER A 109 -18.05 31.37 -7.27
CA SER A 109 -19.38 31.64 -6.73
C SER A 109 -19.38 31.76 -5.21
N GLY A 110 -20.29 32.58 -4.66
CA GLY A 110 -20.49 32.66 -3.20
C GLY A 110 -21.07 31.38 -2.59
N PHE A 111 -20.88 31.18 -1.29
CA PHE A 111 -21.27 29.98 -0.55
C PHE A 111 -22.73 29.52 -0.79
N HIS A 112 -23.69 30.43 -0.65
CA HIS A 112 -25.11 30.10 -0.84
C HIS A 112 -25.44 29.70 -2.28
N GLN A 113 -24.79 30.36 -3.26
CA GLN A 113 -24.95 30.04 -4.66
C GLN A 113 -24.38 28.65 -4.97
N GLN A 114 -23.22 28.31 -4.40
CA GLN A 114 -22.63 26.97 -4.54
C GLN A 114 -23.58 25.88 -4.05
N ILE A 115 -24.11 26.04 -2.83
CA ILE A 115 -25.06 25.06 -2.25
C ILE A 115 -26.33 24.97 -3.10
N PHE A 116 -26.88 26.10 -3.52
CA PHE A 116 -28.09 26.13 -4.34
C PHE A 116 -27.91 25.38 -5.67
N VAL A 117 -26.83 25.69 -6.40
CA VAL A 117 -26.54 25.06 -7.70
C VAL A 117 -26.26 23.56 -7.54
N LEU A 118 -25.48 23.16 -6.54
CA LEU A 118 -25.23 21.74 -6.25
C LEU A 118 -26.55 21.00 -5.94
N ASN A 119 -27.40 21.57 -5.09
CA ASN A 119 -28.68 20.98 -4.74
C ASN A 119 -29.59 20.85 -5.98
N MET A 120 -29.68 21.90 -6.80
CA MET A 120 -30.45 21.86 -8.05
C MET A 120 -29.95 20.80 -9.02
N GLN A 121 -28.63 20.65 -9.16
CA GLN A 121 -28.04 19.60 -10.00
C GLN A 121 -28.36 18.20 -9.47
N VAL A 122 -28.24 17.97 -8.16
CA VAL A 122 -28.58 16.68 -7.54
C VAL A 122 -30.07 16.36 -7.75
N ARG A 123 -30.97 17.32 -7.54
CA ARG A 123 -32.41 17.14 -7.81
C ARG A 123 -32.70 16.85 -9.28
N HIS A 124 -31.99 17.48 -10.21
CA HIS A 124 -32.12 17.19 -11.63
C HIS A 124 -31.66 15.75 -11.95
N LEU A 125 -30.54 15.32 -11.39
CA LEU A 125 -30.04 13.95 -11.56
C LEU A 125 -31.02 12.91 -10.99
N ASP A 126 -31.63 13.19 -9.85
CA ASP A 126 -32.65 12.34 -9.21
C ASP A 126 -33.93 12.23 -10.06
N SER A 127 -34.40 13.36 -10.60
CA SER A 127 -35.55 13.35 -11.52
C SER A 127 -35.25 12.53 -12.78
N LYS A 128 -34.05 12.69 -13.34
CA LYS A 128 -33.60 11.94 -14.52
C LYS A 128 -33.45 10.44 -14.23
N SER A 129 -32.85 10.06 -13.10
CA SER A 129 -32.70 8.65 -12.72
C SER A 129 -34.06 8.01 -12.45
N THR A 130 -34.97 8.70 -11.77
CA THR A 130 -36.33 8.24 -11.49
C THR A 130 -37.12 8.01 -12.78
N THR A 131 -37.05 8.95 -13.73
CA THR A 131 -37.72 8.81 -15.03
C THR A 131 -37.21 7.62 -15.84
N SER A 132 -35.91 7.32 -15.74
CA SER A 132 -35.27 6.21 -16.44
C SER A 132 -35.23 4.90 -15.64
N LEU A 133 -35.77 4.88 -14.42
CA LEU A 133 -35.65 3.76 -13.49
C LEU A 133 -36.25 2.47 -14.05
N GLY A 134 -37.41 2.55 -14.72
CA GLY A 134 -38.05 1.38 -15.34
C GLY A 134 -37.17 0.72 -16.39
N ASN A 135 -36.58 1.53 -17.29
CA ASN A 135 -35.64 1.03 -18.31
C ASN A 135 -34.39 0.44 -17.65
N TRP A 136 -33.86 1.10 -16.61
CA TRP A 136 -32.70 0.60 -15.89
C TRP A 136 -32.98 -0.75 -15.21
N LEU A 137 -34.13 -0.90 -14.55
CA LEU A 137 -34.54 -2.17 -13.93
C LEU A 137 -34.70 -3.27 -14.98
N MET A 138 -35.32 -2.97 -16.12
CA MET A 138 -35.44 -3.93 -17.23
C MET A 138 -34.06 -4.41 -17.71
N TRP A 139 -33.11 -3.49 -17.89
CA TRP A 139 -31.75 -3.83 -18.32
C TRP A 139 -31.03 -4.69 -17.28
N ARG A 140 -31.16 -4.35 -15.99
CA ARG A 140 -30.59 -5.15 -14.89
C ARG A 140 -31.23 -6.53 -14.78
N TRP A 141 -32.53 -6.63 -15.03
CA TRP A 141 -33.21 -7.91 -15.07
C TRP A 141 -32.66 -8.80 -16.20
N THR A 142 -32.51 -8.26 -17.41
CA THR A 142 -31.93 -8.99 -18.54
C THR A 142 -30.51 -9.46 -18.26
N ASP A 143 -29.66 -8.60 -17.68
CA ASP A 143 -28.29 -8.96 -17.26
C ASP A 143 -28.26 -10.05 -16.17
N CYS A 144 -29.27 -10.06 -15.29
CA CYS A 144 -29.42 -11.15 -14.33
C CYS A 144 -29.80 -12.47 -15.02
N GLN A 145 -30.69 -12.44 -16.02
CA GLN A 145 -31.10 -13.66 -16.74
C GLN A 145 -29.95 -14.29 -17.53
N THR A 146 -29.10 -13.49 -18.19
CA THR A 146 -27.92 -14.02 -18.92
C THR A 146 -26.94 -14.74 -17.97
N GLN A 147 -26.80 -14.27 -16.74
CA GLN A 147 -25.93 -14.91 -15.74
C GLN A 147 -26.51 -16.21 -15.15
N ARG A 148 -27.80 -16.51 -15.36
CA ARG A 148 -28.43 -17.77 -14.92
C ARG A 148 -28.09 -18.97 -15.80
N GLU A 149 -27.36 -18.77 -16.90
CA GLU A 149 -26.88 -19.86 -17.77
C GLU A 149 -25.97 -20.88 -17.04
N LEU A 150 -25.47 -20.57 -15.84
CA LEU A 150 -24.79 -21.55 -14.97
C LEU A 150 -25.66 -22.77 -14.65
N HIS A 151 -26.99 -22.63 -14.60
CA HIS A 151 -27.90 -23.77 -14.40
C HIS A 151 -27.87 -24.77 -15.57
N ALA A 152 -27.39 -24.37 -16.75
CA ALA A 152 -27.26 -25.27 -17.90
C ALA A 152 -26.08 -26.25 -17.77
N LEU A 153 -25.16 -26.04 -16.81
CA LEU A 153 -23.97 -26.89 -16.63
C LEU A 153 -24.26 -28.21 -15.90
N GLY A 154 -25.48 -28.44 -15.41
CA GLY A 154 -25.88 -29.67 -14.73
C GLY A 154 -25.21 -29.91 -13.36
N VAL A 155 -24.45 -28.94 -12.85
CA VAL A 155 -23.82 -28.97 -11.52
C VAL A 155 -24.74 -28.29 -10.51
N SER A 156 -24.87 -28.85 -9.32
CA SER A 156 -25.70 -28.24 -8.28
C SER A 156 -25.06 -26.95 -7.75
N GLU A 157 -25.89 -25.97 -7.38
CA GLU A 157 -25.39 -24.72 -6.81
C GLU A 157 -24.62 -24.93 -5.50
N ASP A 158 -25.03 -25.94 -4.72
CA ASP A 158 -24.38 -26.29 -3.45
C ASP A 158 -22.96 -26.83 -3.66
N GLU A 159 -22.73 -27.64 -4.71
CA GLU A 159 -21.39 -28.08 -5.09
C GLU A 159 -20.51 -26.89 -5.50
N LEU A 160 -21.03 -25.98 -6.34
CA LEU A 160 -20.29 -24.78 -6.74
C LEU A 160 -19.93 -23.90 -5.54
N ARG A 161 -20.84 -23.73 -4.58
CA ARG A 161 -20.59 -23.01 -3.33
C ARG A 161 -19.56 -23.72 -2.46
N ALA A 162 -19.57 -25.05 -2.40
CA ALA A 162 -18.60 -25.84 -1.66
C ALA A 162 -17.19 -25.71 -2.26
N GLU A 163 -17.07 -25.82 -3.59
CA GLU A 163 -15.82 -25.62 -4.32
C GLU A 163 -15.29 -24.20 -4.17
N TRP A 164 -16.17 -23.19 -4.24
CA TRP A 164 -15.79 -21.80 -3.97
C TRP A 164 -15.19 -21.64 -2.57
N ARG A 165 -15.84 -22.18 -1.52
CA ARG A 165 -15.29 -22.14 -0.16
C ARG A 165 -13.95 -22.88 -0.06
N SER A 166 -13.78 -24.00 -0.77
CA SER A 166 -12.51 -24.73 -0.85
C SER A 166 -11.40 -23.87 -1.45
N GLN A 167 -11.67 -23.24 -2.59
CA GLN A 167 -10.75 -22.34 -3.27
C GLN A 167 -10.38 -21.14 -2.40
N VAL A 168 -11.36 -20.48 -1.78
CA VAL A 168 -11.12 -19.34 -0.88
C VAL A 168 -10.18 -19.76 0.25
N ARG A 169 -10.43 -20.91 0.92
CA ARG A 169 -9.57 -21.41 2.00
C ARG A 169 -8.15 -21.71 1.53
N HIS A 170 -8.01 -22.32 0.35
CA HIS A 170 -6.69 -22.62 -0.21
C HIS A 170 -5.90 -21.35 -0.54
N GLN A 171 -6.54 -20.39 -1.21
CA GLN A 171 -5.89 -19.18 -1.74
C GLN A 171 -5.66 -18.09 -0.68
N THR A 172 -6.43 -18.11 0.42
CA THR A 172 -6.25 -17.18 1.56
C THR A 172 -5.36 -17.77 2.65
N LYS A 173 -4.96 -19.04 2.55
CA LYS A 173 -4.06 -19.69 3.51
C LYS A 173 -2.78 -18.84 3.65
N PRO A 174 -2.36 -18.52 4.89
CA PRO A 174 -1.09 -17.85 5.11
C PRO A 174 0.02 -18.65 4.43
N SER A 175 0.81 -18.02 3.58
CA SER A 175 1.95 -18.69 2.95
C SER A 175 2.81 -19.33 4.05
N PRO A 176 3.28 -20.57 3.89
CA PRO A 176 4.13 -21.20 4.89
C PRO A 176 5.27 -20.25 5.21
N ARG A 177 5.43 -19.93 6.51
CA ARG A 177 6.51 -19.05 7.00
C ARG A 177 7.83 -19.80 6.84
N GLN A 178 8.36 -19.85 5.61
CA GLN A 178 9.59 -20.59 5.31
C GLN A 178 10.85 -19.87 5.83
N LEU A 179 10.75 -18.59 6.19
CA LEU A 179 11.87 -17.85 6.77
C LEU A 179 11.41 -17.10 8.03
N SER A 180 12.05 -17.42 9.16
CA SER A 180 11.95 -16.60 10.36
C SER A 180 12.39 -15.16 10.01
N LYS A 181 11.86 -14.17 10.73
CA LYS A 181 12.22 -12.74 10.55
C LYS A 181 13.75 -12.53 10.53
N LYS A 182 14.50 -13.37 11.27
CA LYS A 182 15.97 -13.40 11.27
C LYS A 182 16.56 -13.84 9.91
N GLY A 183 16.03 -14.89 9.29
CA GLY A 183 16.52 -15.38 7.99
C GLY A 183 16.38 -14.34 6.86
N LYS A 184 15.27 -13.59 6.84
CA LYS A 184 15.09 -12.49 5.88
C LYS A 184 16.09 -11.36 6.10
N GLN A 185 16.33 -10.97 7.36
CA GLN A 185 17.31 -9.94 7.71
C GLN A 185 18.73 -10.35 7.33
N GLU A 186 19.12 -11.60 7.57
CA GLU A 186 20.44 -12.12 7.19
C GLU A 186 20.61 -12.21 5.67
N ILE A 187 19.58 -12.62 4.92
CA ILE A 187 19.63 -12.59 3.44
C ILE A 187 19.81 -11.16 2.92
N THR A 188 19.09 -10.18 3.49
CA THR A 188 19.27 -8.76 3.13
C THR A 188 20.71 -8.33 3.38
N LYS A 189 21.25 -8.54 4.59
CA LYS A 189 22.65 -8.19 4.92
C LYS A 189 23.65 -8.82 3.95
N ILE A 190 23.46 -10.07 3.56
CA ILE A 190 24.32 -10.79 2.61
C ILE A 190 24.28 -10.17 1.21
N LEU A 191 23.13 -9.65 0.78
CA LEU A 191 23.02 -8.92 -0.48
C LEU A 191 23.76 -7.57 -0.39
N GLU A 192 23.59 -6.82 0.69
CA GLU A 192 24.28 -5.54 0.89
C GLU A 192 25.81 -5.71 0.96
N MET A 193 26.27 -6.75 1.65
CA MET A 193 27.69 -7.09 1.71
C MET A 193 28.26 -7.51 0.35
N LYS A 194 27.44 -8.12 -0.52
CA LYS A 194 27.86 -8.40 -1.90
C LYS A 194 28.03 -7.13 -2.71
N ASP A 195 27.05 -6.22 -2.66
CA ASP A 195 27.12 -4.94 -3.36
C ASP A 195 28.38 -4.18 -2.94
N LEU A 196 28.64 -4.14 -1.62
CA LEU A 196 29.85 -3.53 -1.05
C LEU A 196 31.13 -4.22 -1.53
N LEU A 197 31.12 -5.56 -1.65
CA LEU A 197 32.27 -6.31 -2.15
C LEU A 197 32.56 -5.97 -3.62
N THR A 198 31.54 -5.86 -4.47
CA THR A 198 31.69 -5.41 -5.87
C THR A 198 32.26 -4.00 -5.95
N ALA A 199 31.73 -3.05 -5.19
CA ALA A 199 32.23 -1.67 -5.17
C ALA A 199 33.70 -1.59 -4.68
N ARG A 200 34.08 -2.42 -3.69
CA ARG A 200 35.47 -2.50 -3.21
C ARG A 200 36.40 -3.18 -4.21
N ALA A 201 35.91 -4.18 -4.94
CA ALA A 201 36.67 -4.81 -6.02
C ALA A 201 36.94 -3.84 -7.18
N GLU A 202 35.95 -3.01 -7.54
CA GLU A 202 36.10 -1.93 -8.52
C GLU A 202 37.14 -0.90 -8.07
N ALA A 203 37.10 -0.46 -6.81
CA ALA A 203 38.10 0.47 -6.27
C ALA A 203 39.54 -0.09 -6.36
N VAL A 204 39.73 -1.37 -6.05
CA VAL A 204 41.03 -2.05 -6.22
C VAL A 204 41.43 -2.14 -7.70
N ALA A 205 40.47 -2.36 -8.60
CA ALA A 205 40.72 -2.38 -10.04
C ALA A 205 41.13 -0.99 -10.58
N THR A 206 40.50 0.08 -10.11
CA THR A 206 40.86 1.47 -10.46
C THR A 206 42.29 1.80 -10.03
N LEU A 207 42.67 1.44 -8.80
CA LEU A 207 44.05 1.63 -8.30
C LEU A 207 45.05 0.82 -9.14
N LYS A 208 44.73 -0.42 -9.52
CA LYS A 208 45.57 -1.22 -10.44
C LYS A 208 45.69 -0.58 -11.83
N LEU A 209 44.62 0.04 -12.33
CA LEU A 209 44.63 0.72 -13.62
C LEU A 209 45.50 1.99 -13.59
N GLN A 210 45.51 2.73 -12.48
CA GLN A 210 46.41 3.88 -12.28
C GLN A 210 47.88 3.47 -12.33
N LEU A 211 48.22 2.29 -11.78
CA LEU A 211 49.55 1.69 -11.91
C LEU A 211 49.88 1.33 -13.37
N MET A 212 48.95 0.71 -14.10
CA MET A 212 49.16 0.33 -15.50
C MET A 212 49.26 1.53 -16.45
N THR A 213 48.62 2.65 -16.12
CA THR A 213 48.63 3.89 -16.92
C THR A 213 49.74 4.86 -16.50
N ASN A 214 50.62 4.45 -15.59
CA ASN A 214 51.75 5.21 -15.06
C ASN A 214 51.37 6.60 -14.50
N ARG A 215 50.17 6.72 -13.92
CA ARG A 215 49.65 7.96 -13.33
C ARG A 215 49.92 8.06 -11.82
N ILE A 216 51.02 7.48 -11.36
CA ILE A 216 51.39 7.47 -9.95
C ILE A 216 52.23 8.72 -9.66
N VAL A 217 51.73 9.59 -8.78
CA VAL A 217 52.42 10.81 -8.35
C VAL A 217 53.40 10.49 -7.20
N ASP A 218 52.99 9.64 -6.26
CA ASP A 218 53.83 9.15 -5.16
C ASP A 218 53.63 7.63 -4.96
N LEU A 219 54.73 6.89 -5.08
CA LEU A 219 54.75 5.44 -4.97
C LEU A 219 54.51 4.96 -3.53
N ALA A 220 54.94 5.73 -2.52
CA ALA A 220 54.74 5.38 -1.11
C ALA A 220 53.25 5.48 -0.73
N THR A 221 52.61 6.59 -1.09
CA THR A 221 51.16 6.78 -0.90
C THR A 221 50.35 5.74 -1.68
N PHE A 222 50.68 5.48 -2.94
CA PHE A 222 49.99 4.45 -3.74
C PHE A 222 50.08 3.04 -3.11
N ASN A 223 51.26 2.64 -2.64
CA ASN A 223 51.46 1.34 -2.02
C ASN A 223 50.67 1.22 -0.71
N MET A 224 50.54 2.31 0.05
CA MET A 224 49.70 2.35 1.24
C MET A 224 48.21 2.21 0.89
N GLU A 225 47.73 2.97 -0.11
CA GLU A 225 46.33 2.95 -0.56
C GLU A 225 45.90 1.60 -1.15
N ILE A 226 46.72 0.98 -1.99
CA ILE A 226 46.39 -0.33 -2.58
C ILE A 226 46.40 -1.45 -1.52
N THR A 227 47.31 -1.36 -0.55
CA THR A 227 47.38 -2.33 0.56
C THR A 227 46.16 -2.19 1.46
N GLU A 228 45.77 -0.95 1.78
CA GLU A 228 44.57 -0.69 2.58
C GLU A 228 43.28 -1.10 1.83
N ALA A 229 43.18 -0.80 0.53
CA ALA A 229 42.03 -1.18 -0.29
C ALA A 229 41.87 -2.70 -0.38
N ARG A 230 42.98 -3.44 -0.53
CA ARG A 230 42.99 -4.93 -0.50
C ARG A 230 42.57 -5.46 0.87
N ALA A 231 43.13 -4.93 1.96
CA ALA A 231 42.77 -5.35 3.32
C ALA A 231 41.28 -5.12 3.61
N ARG A 232 40.72 -3.97 3.19
CA ARG A 232 39.29 -3.67 3.31
C ARG A 232 38.43 -4.62 2.47
N HIS A 233 38.84 -4.94 1.24
CA HIS A 233 38.16 -5.93 0.39
C HIS A 233 38.14 -7.32 1.04
N ASP A 234 39.28 -7.79 1.53
CA ASP A 234 39.41 -9.13 2.11
C ASP A 234 38.64 -9.29 3.43
N LYS A 235 38.57 -8.21 4.24
CA LYS A 235 37.73 -8.17 5.44
C LYS A 235 36.25 -8.34 5.14
N VAL A 236 35.74 -7.67 4.09
CA VAL A 236 34.33 -7.81 3.66
C VAL A 236 34.08 -9.20 3.09
N LYS A 237 35.02 -9.74 2.32
CA LYS A 237 34.95 -11.10 1.75
C LYS A 237 34.87 -12.17 2.83
N GLU A 238 35.68 -12.07 3.88
CA GLU A 238 35.67 -13.02 4.99
C GLU A 238 34.40 -12.90 5.84
N THR A 239 33.93 -11.68 6.08
CA THR A 239 32.66 -11.44 6.79
C THR A 239 31.48 -12.04 6.01
N LEU A 240 31.44 -11.85 4.69
CA LEU A 240 30.43 -12.45 3.81
C LEU A 240 30.48 -13.99 3.86
N ARG A 241 31.68 -14.58 3.90
CA ARG A 241 31.86 -16.03 4.04
C ARG A 241 31.26 -16.54 5.34
N ARG A 242 31.51 -15.87 6.46
CA ARG A 242 30.96 -16.22 7.79
C ARG A 242 29.43 -16.14 7.82
N HIS A 243 28.84 -15.07 7.30
CA HIS A 243 27.38 -14.96 7.21
C HIS A 243 26.77 -16.02 6.29
N ARG A 244 27.48 -16.43 5.22
CA ARG A 244 27.01 -17.48 4.32
C ARG A 244 27.05 -18.87 4.94
N VAL A 245 28.07 -19.17 5.76
CA VAL A 245 28.16 -20.43 6.51
C VAL A 245 27.16 -20.46 7.67
N ALA A 246 26.86 -19.31 8.27
CA ALA A 246 25.85 -19.18 9.32
C ALA A 246 24.39 -19.31 8.81
N LEU A 247 24.16 -19.20 7.49
CA LEU A 247 22.88 -19.55 6.90
C LEU A 247 22.74 -21.07 6.87
N GLY A 248 21.68 -21.59 7.50
CA GLY A 248 21.33 -23.01 7.40
C GLY A 248 21.10 -23.48 5.95
N VAL A 249 21.14 -24.80 5.74
CA VAL A 249 21.07 -25.46 4.42
C VAL A 249 19.86 -24.98 3.59
N ASP A 250 18.70 -24.83 4.23
CA ASP A 250 17.46 -24.36 3.58
C ASP A 250 17.56 -22.90 3.12
N ALA A 251 18.13 -22.02 3.95
CA ALA A 251 18.28 -20.60 3.61
C ALA A 251 19.36 -20.37 2.53
N GLN A 252 20.36 -21.27 2.46
CA GLN A 252 21.36 -21.28 1.41
C GLN A 252 20.78 -21.76 0.07
N ALA A 253 19.87 -22.74 0.09
CA ALA A 253 19.11 -23.18 -1.07
C ALA A 253 18.16 -22.08 -1.58
N ASP A 254 17.46 -21.40 -0.68
CA ASP A 254 16.63 -20.24 -1.00
C ASP A 254 17.44 -19.09 -1.60
N LEU A 255 18.62 -18.78 -1.05
CA LEU A 255 19.51 -17.77 -1.62
C LEU A 255 19.97 -18.13 -3.04
N ASN A 256 20.22 -19.42 -3.30
CA ASN A 256 20.59 -19.89 -4.64
C ASN A 256 19.40 -19.84 -5.62
N LYS A 257 18.18 -20.18 -5.16
CA LYS A 257 16.94 -20.05 -5.93
C LYS A 257 16.58 -18.58 -6.23
N LEU A 258 16.86 -17.68 -5.29
CA LEU A 258 16.73 -16.23 -5.48
C LEU A 258 17.77 -15.69 -6.47
N LYS A 259 18.98 -16.27 -6.51
CA LYS A 259 20.02 -15.90 -7.48
C LYS A 259 19.69 -16.35 -8.90
N SER A 260 19.16 -17.56 -9.08
CA SER A 260 18.86 -18.11 -10.40
C SER A 260 17.66 -17.43 -11.06
N ASN A 261 16.71 -16.91 -10.26
CA ASN A 261 15.53 -16.25 -10.78
C ASN A 261 15.72 -14.72 -10.94
N LYS A 262 15.85 -14.26 -12.19
CA LYS A 262 16.03 -12.84 -12.55
C LYS A 262 14.94 -11.93 -11.98
N TYR A 263 13.68 -12.37 -11.96
CA TYR A 263 12.55 -11.60 -11.43
C TYR A 263 12.63 -11.44 -9.91
N LEU A 264 12.88 -12.53 -9.18
CA LEU A 264 13.00 -12.49 -7.73
C LEU A 264 14.20 -11.62 -7.28
N ARG A 265 15.31 -11.68 -8.02
CA ARG A 265 16.47 -10.81 -7.82
C ARG A 265 16.11 -9.32 -7.97
N LEU A 266 15.46 -8.95 -9.07
CA LEU A 266 15.02 -7.57 -9.31
C LEU A 266 14.05 -7.08 -8.24
N ARG A 267 13.06 -7.91 -7.87
CA ARG A 267 12.07 -7.59 -6.83
C ARG A 267 12.72 -7.41 -5.46
N MET A 268 13.69 -8.25 -5.11
CA MET A 268 14.39 -8.14 -3.82
C MET A 268 15.28 -6.90 -3.78
N ASN A 269 16.02 -6.61 -4.86
CA ASN A 269 16.82 -5.39 -4.98
C ASN A 269 15.95 -4.13 -4.86
N ALA A 270 14.79 -4.12 -5.52
CA ALA A 270 13.82 -3.03 -5.41
C ALA A 270 13.27 -2.88 -3.98
N LEU A 271 13.05 -3.99 -3.26
CA LEU A 271 12.61 -3.97 -1.87
C LEU A 271 13.70 -3.41 -0.93
N THR A 272 14.95 -3.82 -1.12
CA THR A 272 16.10 -3.28 -0.38
C THR A 272 16.25 -1.79 -0.64
N LEU A 273 16.18 -1.36 -1.91
CA LEU A 273 16.22 0.06 -2.28
C LEU A 273 15.07 0.86 -1.66
N LYS A 274 13.84 0.35 -1.72
CA LYS A 274 12.67 0.96 -1.07
C LYS A 274 12.87 1.11 0.44
N THR A 275 13.48 0.12 1.08
CA THR A 275 13.76 0.15 2.53
C THR A 275 14.80 1.21 2.85
N ARG A 276 15.88 1.31 2.06
CA ARG A 276 16.91 2.35 2.18
C ARG A 276 16.32 3.75 1.99
N LEU A 277 15.48 3.95 0.97
CA LEU A 277 14.81 5.23 0.73
C LEU A 277 13.88 5.62 1.89
N ARG A 278 13.15 4.66 2.47
CA ARG A 278 12.34 4.91 3.67
C ARG A 278 13.20 5.31 4.87
N GLN A 279 14.29 4.59 5.11
CA GLN A 279 15.20 4.89 6.21
C GLN A 279 15.84 6.28 6.03
N ARG A 280 16.25 6.62 4.81
CA ARG A 280 16.77 7.94 4.47
C ARG A 280 15.74 9.06 4.67
N LYS A 281 14.48 8.80 4.31
CA LYS A 281 13.38 9.72 4.60
C LYS A 281 13.24 9.97 6.11
N PHE A 282 13.24 8.90 6.92
CA PHE A 282 13.16 9.04 8.38
C PHE A 282 14.36 9.78 8.99
N GLU A 283 15.57 9.56 8.47
CA GLU A 283 16.75 10.33 8.87
C GLU A 283 16.58 11.83 8.59
N LEU A 284 16.12 12.18 7.38
CA LEU A 284 15.84 13.56 7.00
C LEU A 284 14.76 14.20 7.88
N GLU A 285 13.64 13.50 8.11
CA GLU A 285 12.57 13.95 9.01
C GLU A 285 13.05 14.14 10.46
N ARG A 286 14.09 13.42 10.90
CA ARG A 286 14.69 13.59 12.23
C ARG A 286 15.59 14.82 12.29
N ILE A 287 16.37 15.06 11.23
CA ILE A 287 17.22 16.25 11.10
C ILE A 287 16.34 17.51 11.02
N GLU A 288 15.29 17.47 10.22
CA GLU A 288 14.31 18.57 10.08
C GLU A 288 13.65 18.91 11.42
N ARG A 289 13.21 17.90 12.18
CA ARG A 289 12.69 18.10 13.54
C ARG A 289 13.71 18.70 14.49
N SER A 290 14.95 18.23 14.47
CA SER A 290 16.04 18.81 15.27
C SER A 290 16.30 20.26 14.89
N TYR A 291 16.30 20.58 13.59
CA TYR A 291 16.51 21.93 13.10
C TYR A 291 15.39 22.89 13.53
N HIS A 292 14.12 22.47 13.43
CA HIS A 292 12.98 23.24 13.94
C HIS A 292 13.02 23.43 15.46
N GLN A 293 13.47 22.44 16.22
CA GLN A 293 13.64 22.58 17.67
C GLN A 293 14.74 23.59 18.02
N THR A 294 15.87 23.59 17.31
CA THR A 294 16.96 24.56 17.53
C THR A 294 16.53 25.98 17.16
N ILE A 295 15.83 26.16 16.04
CA ILE A 295 15.31 27.48 15.63
C ILE A 295 14.27 27.99 16.62
N ASN A 296 13.31 27.16 17.01
CA ASN A 296 12.29 27.58 17.98
C ASN A 296 12.94 27.90 19.33
N GLY A 297 13.93 27.11 19.78
CA GLY A 297 14.70 27.40 20.99
C GLY A 297 15.49 28.72 20.92
N MET A 298 16.06 29.07 19.76
CA MET A 298 16.71 30.37 19.54
C MET A 298 15.71 31.54 19.58
N ILE A 299 14.48 31.36 19.07
CA ILE A 299 13.42 32.38 19.11
C ILE A 299 12.95 32.64 20.56
N TYR A 300 12.90 31.61 21.40
CA TYR A 300 12.59 31.78 22.83
C TYR A 300 13.73 32.45 23.61
N PHE A 301 14.99 32.26 23.20
CA PHE A 301 16.13 32.92 23.84
C PHE A 301 16.22 34.42 23.49
N THR A 302 15.87 34.82 22.27
CA THR A 302 15.87 36.23 21.87
C THR A 302 14.68 37.01 22.45
N SER A 303 13.56 36.37 22.76
CA SER A 303 12.42 37.02 23.40
C SER A 303 12.61 37.24 24.91
N TYR A 304 13.42 36.42 25.60
CA TYR A 304 13.79 36.66 27.01
C TYR A 304 14.81 37.79 27.20
N ILE A 305 15.65 38.08 26.20
CA ILE A 305 16.64 39.17 26.29
C ILE A 305 15.97 40.56 26.09
N TYR A 306 14.82 40.63 25.40
CA TYR A 306 14.10 41.89 25.15
C TYR A 306 13.01 42.26 26.16
N MET A 307 12.70 41.40 27.14
CA MET A 307 11.71 41.69 28.21
C MET A 307 12.36 41.93 29.60
N GLY A 308 13.69 41.99 29.68
CA GLY A 308 14.45 42.19 30.92
C GLY A 308 15.20 43.52 31.02
N SER A 309 14.78 44.56 30.28
CA SER A 309 15.32 45.93 30.37
C SER A 309 14.20 46.93 30.64
#